data_AF-A0A2V7XAK7-F1
#
_entry.id   AF-A0A2V7XAK7-F1
#
_cell.length_a   1.000
_cell.length_b   1.000
_cell.length_c   1.000
_cell.angle_alpha   90.00
_cell.angle_beta   90.00
_cell.angle_gamma   90.00
#
_symmetry.space_group_name_H-M   'P 1'
#
loop_
_entity.id
_entity.type
_entity.pdbx_description
1 polymer ?
#
loop_
_entity_poly.entity_id
_entity_poly.type
_entity_poly.pdbx_seq_one_letter_code
_entity_poly.pdbx_strand_id
1 'polypeptide(L)'
;MTSIEHLRAFAKPLGVRILLENIPNELSTPDRLVEMIRGAHFDDVGVCFDFGHAHMMSSVSESFEILRNYIRSTHVHDNAKDKDTHLWPGQGTINWKEAVELLRSAPQTPPLLLEIGDDEKGNPVERLGEVFAKLEES
;
A
#
# COMPACT_ATOMS: atom_id res chain seq x y z
N MET A 1 20.26 16.59 7.73
CA MET A 1 19.26 15.77 8.42
C MET A 1 17.94 15.97 7.72
N THR A 2 17.45 14.96 7.00
CA THR A 2 16.13 14.97 6.35
C THR A 2 15.02 14.78 7.39
N SER A 3 13.77 15.07 7.03
CA SER A 3 12.61 14.83 7.90
C SER A 3 12.51 13.36 8.35
N ILE A 4 12.86 12.42 7.47
CA ILE A 4 12.82 10.98 7.76
C ILE A 4 13.91 10.58 8.74
N GLU A 5 15.13 11.11 8.60
CA GLU A 5 16.20 10.86 9.58
C GLU A 5 15.81 11.32 10.98
N HIS A 6 15.14 12.47 11.08
CA HIS A 6 14.60 12.97 12.34
C HIS A 6 13.53 12.02 12.91
N LEU A 7 12.48 11.69 12.14
CA LEU A 7 11.41 10.80 12.60
C LEU A 7 11.97 9.43 13.03
N ARG A 8 12.90 8.89 12.24
CA ARG A 8 13.59 7.62 12.53
C ARG A 8 14.38 7.68 13.83
N ALA A 9 15.10 8.77 14.10
CA ALA A 9 15.87 8.94 15.33
C ALA A 9 14.99 8.87 16.59
N PHE A 10 13.74 9.36 16.50
CA PHE A 10 12.75 9.25 17.58
C PHE A 10 12.06 7.88 17.63
N ALA A 11 11.72 7.29 16.48
CA ALA A 11 10.96 6.05 16.41
C ALA A 11 11.80 4.81 16.80
N LYS A 12 13.08 4.79 16.41
CA LYS A 12 13.96 3.62 16.58
C LYS A 12 14.16 3.19 18.03
N PRO A 13 14.44 4.09 19.00
CA PRO A 13 14.56 3.70 20.42
C PRO A 13 13.27 3.13 21.02
N LEU A 14 12.11 3.42 20.40
CA LEU A 14 10.80 2.92 20.82
C LEU A 14 10.43 1.59 20.16
N GLY A 15 11.29 1.03 19.32
CA GLY A 15 10.97 -0.17 18.54
C GLY A 15 9.93 0.06 17.45
N VAL A 16 9.66 1.32 17.09
CA VAL A 16 8.68 1.68 16.06
C VAL A 16 9.39 1.79 14.71
N ARG A 17 8.88 1.06 13.72
CA ARG A 17 9.35 1.12 12.32
C ARG A 17 8.56 2.18 11.56
N ILE A 18 9.28 3.04 10.84
CA ILE A 18 8.67 3.99 9.90
C ILE A 18 8.46 3.30 8.56
N LEU A 19 7.27 3.47 7.99
CA LEU A 19 6.93 3.04 6.64
C LEU A 19 6.62 4.28 5.79
N LEU A 20 7.21 4.35 4.60
CA LEU A 20 6.90 5.38 3.62
C LEU A 20 5.81 4.87 2.68
N GLU A 21 4.82 5.70 2.38
CA GLU A 21 3.71 5.31 1.52
C GLU A 21 3.93 5.79 0.09
N ASN A 22 3.56 4.96 -0.90
CA ASN A 22 3.46 5.41 -2.27
C ASN A 22 2.20 6.26 -2.45
N ILE A 23 2.39 7.54 -2.75
CA ILE A 23 1.30 8.52 -2.92
C ILE A 23 1.49 9.26 -4.25
N PRO A 24 0.41 9.72 -4.92
CA PRO A 24 0.45 10.31 -6.26
C PRO A 24 1.04 11.73 -6.26
N ASN A 25 2.35 11.82 -5.99
CA ASN A 25 3.13 13.04 -6.06
C ASN A 25 4.57 12.75 -6.53
N GLU A 26 5.34 13.81 -6.79
CA GLU A 26 6.69 13.71 -7.34
C GLU A 26 7.74 13.11 -6.40
N LEU A 27 7.47 13.05 -5.09
CA LEU A 27 8.42 12.63 -4.05
C LEU A 27 8.25 11.18 -3.61
N SER A 28 7.07 10.60 -3.83
CA SER A 28 6.66 9.30 -3.29
C SER A 28 6.19 8.33 -4.37
N THR A 29 6.66 8.50 -5.61
CA THR A 29 6.55 7.43 -6.59
C THR A 29 7.36 6.20 -6.13
N PRO A 30 7.02 4.98 -6.60
CA PRO A 30 7.76 3.78 -6.25
C PRO A 30 9.29 3.91 -6.37
N ASP A 31 9.78 4.43 -7.49
CA ASP A 31 11.22 4.62 -7.71
C ASP A 31 11.85 5.61 -6.72
N ARG A 32 11.15 6.70 -6.41
CA ARG A 32 11.64 7.73 -5.47
C ARG A 32 11.73 7.20 -4.06
N LEU A 33 10.79 6.36 -3.63
CA LEU A 33 10.86 5.70 -2.34
C LEU A 33 12.07 4.75 -2.27
N VAL A 34 12.32 3.97 -3.33
CA VAL A 34 13.50 3.08 -3.39
C VAL A 34 14.80 3.88 -3.40
N GLU A 35 14.88 4.96 -4.19
CA GLU A 35 16.02 5.87 -4.23
C GLU A 35 16.31 6.44 -2.84
N MET A 36 15.28 6.88 -2.13
CA MET A 36 15.39 7.47 -0.79
C MET A 36 15.85 6.45 0.26
N ILE A 37 15.26 5.26 0.28
CA ILE A 37 15.62 4.18 1.22
C ILE A 37 17.07 3.75 0.99
N ARG A 38 17.47 3.55 -0.28
CA ARG A 38 18.83 3.11 -0.63
C ARG A 38 19.86 4.22 -0.41
N GLY A 39 19.58 5.43 -0.88
CA GLY A 39 20.50 6.56 -0.82
C GLY A 39 20.82 7.00 0.60
N ALA A 40 19.87 6.84 1.53
CA ALA A 40 20.07 7.14 2.95
C ALA A 40 20.52 5.91 3.77
N HIS A 41 20.74 4.75 3.15
CA HIS A 41 21.12 3.49 3.80
C HIS A 41 20.19 3.12 4.97
N PHE A 42 18.88 3.21 4.74
CA PHE A 42 17.89 2.85 5.76
C PHE A 42 17.58 1.34 5.73
N ASP A 43 18.12 0.60 6.70
CA ASP A 43 17.83 -0.83 6.87
C ASP A 43 16.53 -1.10 7.67
N ASP A 44 16.01 -0.07 8.34
CA ASP A 44 14.90 -0.11 9.28
C ASP A 44 13.71 0.78 8.87
N VAL A 45 13.70 1.27 7.63
CA VAL A 45 12.56 1.95 7.01
C VAL A 45 11.97 1.02 5.94
N GLY A 46 10.66 0.85 5.95
CA GLY A 46 9.94 0.05 4.96
C GLY A 46 8.95 0.88 4.15
N VAL A 47 8.06 0.19 3.45
CA VAL A 47 7.01 0.80 2.61
C VAL A 47 5.64 0.33 3.07
N CYS A 48 4.69 1.26 3.15
CA CYS A 48 3.26 0.96 3.15
C CYS A 48 2.82 1.00 1.68
N PHE A 49 2.44 -0.16 1.13
CA PHE A 49 2.02 -0.23 -0.26
C PHE A 49 0.53 0.07 -0.37
N ASP A 50 0.18 1.21 -0.96
CA ASP A 50 -1.20 1.58 -1.25
C ASP A 50 -1.57 1.14 -2.67
N PHE A 51 -2.55 0.24 -2.77
CA PHE A 51 -3.04 -0.31 -4.04
C PHE A 51 -3.74 0.74 -4.90
N GLY A 52 -4.56 1.59 -4.31
CA GLY A 52 -5.31 2.60 -5.04
C GLY A 52 -4.42 3.70 -5.59
N HIS A 53 -3.45 4.18 -4.82
CA HIS A 53 -2.44 5.13 -5.27
C HIS A 53 -1.57 4.54 -6.39
N ALA A 54 -1.14 3.28 -6.27
CA ALA A 54 -0.37 2.61 -7.32
C ALA A 54 -1.17 2.51 -8.63
N HIS A 55 -2.46 2.20 -8.53
CA HIS A 55 -3.36 2.14 -9.66
C HIS A 55 -3.57 3.51 -10.35
N MET A 56 -3.64 4.60 -9.58
CA MET A 56 -3.76 5.96 -10.12
C MET A 56 -2.48 6.47 -10.79
N MET A 57 -1.30 6.15 -10.25
CA MET A 57 -0.03 6.62 -10.80
C MET A 57 0.41 5.85 -12.04
N SER A 58 0.36 4.51 -12.01
CA SER A 58 0.84 3.66 -13.11
C SER A 58 0.01 2.37 -13.21
N SER A 59 0.58 1.26 -12.76
CA SER A 59 -0.08 -0.02 -12.55
C SER A 59 0.31 -0.58 -11.18
N VAL A 60 -0.60 -1.36 -10.59
CA VAL A 60 -0.33 -2.07 -9.34
C VAL A 60 0.86 -3.00 -9.50
N SER A 61 0.93 -3.75 -10.60
CA SER A 61 1.98 -4.73 -10.88
C SER A 61 3.38 -4.10 -10.94
N GLU A 62 3.55 -3.03 -11.73
CA GLU A 62 4.82 -2.32 -11.85
C GLU A 62 5.26 -1.70 -10.53
N SER A 63 4.34 -1.01 -9.85
CA SER A 63 4.63 -0.39 -8.54
C SER A 63 5.01 -1.43 -7.50
N PHE A 64 4.31 -2.57 -7.50
CA PHE A 64 4.56 -3.67 -6.57
C PHE A 64 5.95 -4.25 -6.81
N GLU A 65 6.34 -4.56 -8.05
CA GLU A 65 7.66 -5.15 -8.32
C GLU A 65 8.82 -4.22 -7.90
N ILE A 66 8.67 -2.90 -8.09
CA ILE A 66 9.66 -1.91 -7.62
C ILE A 66 9.79 -1.95 -6.09
N LEU A 67 8.65 -2.03 -5.39
CA LEU A 67 8.60 -1.89 -3.93
C LEU A 67 8.66 -3.22 -3.17
N ARG A 68 8.51 -4.36 -3.85
CA ARG A 68 8.27 -5.71 -3.29
C ARG A 68 9.11 -6.07 -2.07
N ASN A 69 10.40 -5.74 -2.10
CA ASN A 69 11.34 -6.07 -1.02
C ASN A 69 11.22 -5.15 0.20
N TYR A 70 10.60 -3.98 0.05
CA TYR A 70 10.46 -2.94 1.05
C TYR A 70 9.07 -2.94 1.72
N ILE A 71 8.07 -3.57 1.12
CA ILE A 71 6.69 -3.63 1.64
C ILE A 71 6.66 -4.28 3.03
N ARG A 72 6.00 -3.63 3.99
CA ARG A 72 5.77 -4.14 5.35
C ARG A 72 4.32 -3.99 5.83
N SER A 73 3.53 -3.17 5.15
CA SER A 73 2.09 -3.00 5.35
C SER A 73 1.45 -2.65 4.01
N THR A 74 0.13 -2.71 3.95
CA THR A 74 -0.63 -2.28 2.77
C THR A 74 -1.80 -1.40 3.19
N HIS A 75 -2.22 -0.52 2.30
CA HIS A 75 -3.54 0.10 2.30
C HIS A 75 -4.32 -0.44 1.11
N VAL A 76 -5.53 -0.94 1.37
CA VAL A 76 -6.34 -1.72 0.45
C VAL A 76 -7.65 -0.98 0.23
N HIS A 77 -7.78 -0.43 -0.96
CA HIS A 77 -9.00 0.20 -1.47
C HIS A 77 -8.94 0.23 -2.99
N ASP A 78 -10.08 0.53 -3.61
CA ASP A 78 -10.26 0.51 -5.05
C ASP A 78 -10.64 1.89 -5.59
N ASN A 79 -10.40 2.10 -6.88
CA ASN A 79 -10.80 3.29 -7.60
C ASN A 79 -10.89 3.04 -9.11
N ALA A 80 -11.44 4.01 -9.85
CA ALA A 80 -11.58 3.94 -11.31
C ALA A 80 -10.40 4.59 -12.06
N LYS A 81 -9.21 4.64 -11.44
CA LYS A 81 -7.97 5.23 -11.95
C LYS A 81 -7.94 6.76 -12.06
N ASP A 82 -9.04 7.42 -11.73
CA ASP A 82 -9.24 8.86 -11.91
C ASP A 82 -9.01 9.67 -10.63
N LYS A 83 -9.52 9.16 -9.50
CA LYS A 83 -9.46 9.80 -8.19
C LYS A 83 -9.37 8.77 -7.08
N ASP A 84 -8.81 9.22 -5.98
CA ASP A 84 -8.64 8.43 -4.77
C ASP A 84 -9.98 8.30 -4.04
N THR A 85 -10.77 7.31 -4.45
CA THR A 85 -12.18 7.19 -4.05
C THR A 85 -12.42 6.25 -2.88
N HIS A 86 -11.39 5.52 -2.45
CA HIS A 86 -11.49 4.58 -1.34
C HIS A 86 -12.68 3.62 -1.45
N LEU A 87 -12.96 3.12 -2.67
CA LEU A 87 -14.03 2.16 -2.90
C LEU A 87 -13.67 0.80 -2.31
N TRP A 88 -14.67 -0.04 -2.09
CA TRP A 88 -14.40 -1.43 -1.72
C TRP A 88 -13.71 -2.19 -2.86
N PRO A 89 -12.75 -3.10 -2.56
CA PRO A 89 -12.19 -4.00 -3.56
C PRO A 89 -13.23 -4.66 -4.45
N GLY A 90 -13.08 -4.50 -5.77
CA GLY A 90 -13.99 -5.01 -6.78
C GLY A 90 -15.07 -4.03 -7.22
N GLN A 91 -15.10 -2.82 -6.67
CA GLN A 91 -16.01 -1.75 -7.11
C GLN A 91 -15.35 -0.68 -7.99
N GLY A 92 -14.02 -0.70 -8.07
CA GLY A 92 -13.27 0.11 -9.03
C GLY A 92 -12.80 -0.75 -10.20
N THR A 93 -11.61 -0.46 -10.69
CA THR A 93 -11.03 -1.14 -11.86
C THR A 93 -9.68 -1.79 -11.57
N ILE A 94 -9.28 -1.90 -10.30
CA ILE A 94 -8.09 -2.66 -9.93
C ILE A 94 -8.30 -4.14 -10.25
N ASN A 95 -7.31 -4.75 -10.91
CA ASN A 95 -7.27 -6.19 -11.12
C ASN A 95 -6.88 -6.90 -9.81
N TRP A 96 -7.84 -7.12 -8.92
CA TRP A 96 -7.60 -7.72 -7.60
C TRP A 96 -7.05 -9.13 -7.64
N LYS A 97 -7.34 -9.89 -8.70
CA LYS A 97 -6.73 -11.20 -8.92
C LYS A 97 -5.21 -11.12 -9.04
N GLU A 98 -4.73 -10.28 -9.96
CA GLU A 98 -3.30 -10.04 -10.10
C GLU A 98 -2.70 -9.43 -8.83
N ALA A 99 -3.39 -8.48 -8.20
CA ALA A 99 -2.92 -7.83 -6.96
C ALA A 99 -2.70 -8.83 -5.82
N VAL A 100 -3.63 -9.78 -5.63
CA VAL A 100 -3.51 -10.82 -4.60
C VAL A 100 -2.42 -11.84 -4.96
N GLU A 101 -2.30 -12.23 -6.23
CA GLU A 101 -1.19 -13.10 -6.69
C GLU A 101 0.18 -12.46 -6.41
N LEU A 102 0.32 -11.16 -6.66
CA LEU A 102 1.53 -10.39 -6.34
C LEU A 102 1.81 -10.40 -4.83
N LEU A 103 0.81 -10.10 -4.00
CA LEU A 103 0.94 -10.15 -2.54
C LEU A 103 1.38 -11.53 -2.03
N ARG A 104 0.80 -12.61 -2.58
CA ARG A 104 1.20 -13.99 -2.24
C ARG A 104 2.65 -14.27 -2.64
N SER A 105 3.18 -13.58 -3.64
CA SER A 105 4.58 -13.68 -4.05
C SER A 105 5.55 -12.84 -3.20
N ALA A 106 5.05 -11.96 -2.33
CA ALA A 106 5.88 -11.08 -1.53
C ALA A 106 6.85 -11.87 -0.63
N PRO A 107 8.08 -11.39 -0.38
CA PRO A 107 9.03 -12.06 0.54
C PRO A 107 8.51 -12.21 1.97
N GLN A 108 7.53 -11.40 2.35
CA GLN A 108 6.78 -11.51 3.59
C GLN A 108 5.32 -11.18 3.31
N THR A 109 4.40 -11.76 4.07
CA THR A 109 2.97 -11.43 3.97
C THR A 109 2.69 -10.17 4.78
N PRO A 110 2.47 -9.00 4.14
CA PRO A 110 2.10 -7.81 4.87
C PRO A 110 0.65 -7.91 5.37
N PRO A 111 0.28 -7.21 6.45
CA PRO A 111 -1.13 -7.06 6.81
C PRO A 111 -1.89 -6.34 5.70
N LEU A 112 -3.16 -6.71 5.54
CA LEU A 112 -4.13 -6.04 4.69
C LEU A 112 -4.94 -5.07 5.55
N LEU A 113 -4.78 -3.76 5.31
CA LEU A 113 -5.53 -2.71 6.00
C LEU A 113 -6.51 -2.09 5.00
N LEU A 114 -7.81 -2.28 5.23
CA LEU A 114 -8.85 -1.70 4.38
C LEU A 114 -9.05 -0.22 4.73
N GLU A 115 -9.00 0.64 3.72
CA GLU A 115 -9.25 2.08 3.85
C GLU A 115 -10.47 2.47 3.00
N ILE A 116 -11.65 2.43 3.59
CA ILE A 116 -12.90 2.55 2.85
C ILE A 116 -13.60 3.88 3.17
N GLY A 117 -14.01 4.58 2.11
CA GLY A 117 -14.81 5.79 2.19
C GLY A 117 -16.24 5.54 2.69
N ASP A 118 -16.84 6.59 3.25
CA ASP A 118 -18.16 6.58 3.87
C ASP A 118 -19.25 6.81 2.81
N ASP A 119 -19.55 5.81 1.97
CA ASP A 119 -20.55 5.97 0.89
C ASP A 119 -21.56 4.83 0.76
N GLU A 120 -21.54 3.82 1.64
CA GLU A 120 -22.41 2.66 1.50
C GLU A 120 -23.31 2.40 2.70
N LYS A 121 -24.62 2.34 2.44
CA LYS A 121 -25.63 1.89 3.41
C LYS A 121 -25.42 0.41 3.70
N GLY A 122 -25.00 0.06 4.92
CA GLY A 122 -24.84 -1.33 5.34
C GLY A 122 -23.98 -1.45 6.59
N ASN A 123 -23.87 -2.66 7.14
CA ASN A 123 -22.94 -2.96 8.23
C ASN A 123 -21.53 -3.20 7.64
N PRO A 124 -20.53 -2.33 7.92
CA PRO A 124 -19.18 -2.49 7.39
C PRO A 124 -18.53 -3.84 7.75
N VAL A 125 -18.91 -4.43 8.88
CA VAL A 125 -18.36 -5.72 9.34
C VAL A 125 -18.86 -6.89 8.49
N GLU A 126 -20.13 -6.89 8.08
CA GLU A 126 -20.69 -7.93 7.20
C GLU A 126 -20.00 -7.90 5.84
N ARG A 127 -19.84 -6.70 5.30
CA ARG A 127 -19.19 -6.49 4.01
C ARG A 127 -17.72 -6.84 4.01
N LEU A 128 -17.03 -6.59 5.12
CA LEU A 128 -15.64 -6.98 5.29
C LEU A 128 -15.46 -8.49 5.06
N GLY A 129 -16.36 -9.32 5.60
CA GLY A 129 -16.33 -10.78 5.39
C GLY A 129 -16.48 -11.17 3.92
N GLU A 130 -17.43 -10.55 3.20
CA GLU A 130 -17.65 -10.82 1.77
C GLU A 130 -16.46 -10.40 0.90
N VAL A 131 -15.86 -9.25 1.21
CA VAL A 131 -14.70 -8.72 0.47
C VAL A 131 -13.47 -9.60 0.68
N PHE A 132 -13.18 -9.99 1.92
CA PHE A 132 -12.05 -10.89 2.18
C PHE A 132 -12.26 -12.26 1.53
N ALA A 133 -13.47 -12.83 1.57
CA ALA A 133 -13.76 -14.09 0.88
C ALA A 133 -13.47 -13.99 -0.63
N LYS A 134 -13.89 -12.90 -1.29
CA LYS A 134 -13.59 -12.66 -2.71
C LYS A 134 -12.10 -12.52 -2.98
N LEU A 135 -11.37 -11.79 -2.13
CA LEU A 135 -9.92 -11.62 -2.27
C LEU A 135 -9.18 -12.95 -2.05
N GLU A 136 -9.65 -13.81 -1.14
CA GLU A 136 -9.09 -15.14 -0.91
C GLU A 136 -9.31 -16.09 -2.09
N GLU A 137 -10.48 -16.03 -2.73
CA GLU A 137 -10.84 -16.84 -3.90
C GLU A 137 -10.17 -16.36 -5.21
N SER A 138 -9.62 -15.14 -5.20
CA SER A 138 -8.99 -14.51 -6.37
C SER A 138 -7.66 -15.17 -6.75
#